data_AF-A0A0F9D7B1-F1
#
_entry.id   AF-A0A0F9D7B1-F1
#
_cell.length_a   1.000
_cell.length_b   1.000
_cell.length_c   1.000
_cell.angle_alpha   90.00
_cell.angle_beta   90.00
_cell.angle_gamma   90.00
#
_symmetry.space_group_name_H-M   'P 1'
#
loop_
_entity.id
_entity.type
_entity.pdbx_description
1 polymer ?
#
loop_
_entity_poly.entity_id
_entity_poly.type
_entity_poly.pdbx_seq_one_letter_code
_entity_poly.pdbx_strand_id
1 'polypeptide(L)' 'MIEIEKDVPVPQYAGYKNRKYPFQEMEVGDSILVEEKARQALSHWIMRSQTEKKFVTRKEGDKVRIWRFE' A
#
# COMPACT_ATOMS: atom_id res chain seq x y z
N MET A 1 -28.06 -8.73 4.27
CA MET A 1 -28.60 -8.64 2.89
C MET A 1 -27.79 -7.56 2.20
N ILE A 2 -27.22 -7.81 1.02
CA ILE A 2 -26.43 -6.82 0.26
C ILE A 2 -27.35 -6.27 -0.82
N GLU A 3 -27.55 -4.95 -0.85
CA GLU A 3 -28.38 -4.26 -1.84
C GLU A 3 -27.48 -3.59 -2.88
N ILE A 4 -27.82 -3.73 -4.16
CA ILE A 4 -27.04 -3.15 -5.27
C ILE A 4 -27.77 -1.91 -5.76
N GLU A 5 -27.25 -0.73 -5.44
CA GLU A 5 -27.71 0.53 -6.00
C GLU A 5 -27.23 0.70 -7.45
N LYS A 6 -28.13 1.20 -8.29
CA LYS A 6 -27.85 1.61 -9.67
C LYS A 6 -27.92 3.15 -9.74
N ASP A 7 -27.27 3.73 -10.75
CA ASP A 7 -27.25 5.18 -11.00
C ASP A 7 -26.47 6.06 -10.00
N VAL A 8 -25.59 5.46 -9.18
CA VAL A 8 -24.60 6.24 -8.40
C VAL A 8 -23.45 6.66 -9.33
N PRO A 9 -23.15 7.97 -9.47
CA PRO A 9 -22.07 8.43 -10.33
C PRO A 9 -20.72 7.91 -9.83
N VAL A 10 -19.92 7.39 -10.75
CA VAL A 10 -18.57 6.91 -10.43
C VAL A 10 -17.74 8.10 -9.91
N PRO A 11 -17.16 8.02 -8.70
CA PRO A 11 -16.35 9.11 -8.18
C PRO A 11 -15.17 9.39 -9.13
N GLN A 12 -14.82 10.68 -9.27
CA GLN A 12 -13.69 11.07 -10.10
C GLN A 12 -12.43 10.35 -9.62
N TYR A 13 -11.75 9.70 -10.56
CA TYR A 13 -10.53 8.97 -10.29
C TYR A 13 -9.49 9.95 -9.73
N ALA A 14 -9.11 9.78 -8.46
CA ALA A 14 -8.17 10.68 -7.77
C ALA A 14 -6.73 10.64 -8.33
N GLY A 15 -6.50 9.87 -9.39
CA GLY A 15 -5.25 9.83 -10.13
C GLY A 15 -4.11 9.12 -9.39
N TYR A 16 -3.02 8.92 -10.12
CA TYR A 16 -1.78 8.33 -9.60
C TYR A 16 -1.06 9.20 -8.55
N LYS A 17 -1.40 10.49 -8.46
CA LYS A 17 -0.76 11.45 -7.53
C LYS A 17 -1.15 11.25 -6.06
N ASN A 18 -2.25 10.55 -5.78
CA ASN A 18 -2.73 10.28 -4.42
C ASN A 18 -2.40 8.86 -3.93
N ARG A 19 -1.24 8.31 -4.33
CA ARG A 19 -0.80 7.02 -3.79
C ARG A 19 -0.51 7.18 -2.30
N LYS A 20 -1.30 6.49 -1.47
CA LYS A 20 -1.22 6.56 -0.01
C LYS A 20 0.13 6.12 0.56
N TYR A 21 0.85 5.22 -0.12
CA TYR A 21 2.10 4.65 0.35
C TYR A 21 3.21 4.77 -0.70
N PRO A 22 4.42 5.23 -0.33
CA PRO A 22 5.51 5.53 -1.26
C PRO A 22 6.34 4.30 -1.65
N PHE A 23 5.75 3.10 -1.76
CA PHE A 23 6.50 1.86 -1.99
C PHE A 23 7.38 1.89 -3.25
N GLN A 24 6.93 2.61 -4.28
CA GLN A 24 7.71 2.78 -5.52
C GLN A 24 8.92 3.70 -5.32
N GLU A 25 8.83 4.69 -4.45
CA GLU A 25 9.87 5.72 -4.25
C GLU A 25 10.91 5.32 -3.20
N MET A 26 10.61 4.32 -2.35
CA MET A 26 11.57 3.83 -1.36
C MET A 26 12.85 3.27 -2.02
N GLU A 27 13.98 3.72 -1.49
CA GLU A 27 15.35 3.29 -1.80
C GLU A 27 15.85 2.26 -0.79
N VAL A 28 16.84 1.44 -1.16
CA VAL A 28 17.39 0.42 -0.24
C VAL A 28 17.95 1.10 1.00
N GLY A 29 17.51 0.63 2.17
CA GLY A 29 17.81 1.23 3.47
C GLY A 29 16.70 2.10 4.03
N ASP A 30 15.75 2.56 3.20
CA ASP A 30 14.61 3.32 3.68
C ASP A 30 13.70 2.49 4.58
N SER A 31 13.07 3.18 5.53
CA SER A 31 12.00 2.60 6.33
C SER A 31 10.84 3.57 6.53
N ILE A 32 9.63 3.02 6.56
CA ILE A 32 8.41 3.78 6.87
C ILE A 32 7.65 3.08 8.00
N LEU A 33 7.05 3.87 8.89
CA LEU A 33 6.17 3.40 9.94
C LEU A 33 4.74 3.83 9.62
N VAL A 34 3.86 2.84 9.45
CA VAL A 34 2.50 3.05 8.94
C VAL A 34 1.49 2.21 9.72
N GLU A 35 0.20 2.50 9.56
CA GLU A 35 -0.87 1.70 10.17
C GLU A 35 -0.79 0.24 9.72
N GLU A 36 -1.19 -0.71 10.57
CA GLU A 36 -1.09 -2.16 10.28
C GLU A 36 -1.69 -2.59 8.93
N LYS A 37 -2.78 -1.94 8.49
CA LYS A 37 -3.42 -2.19 7.18
C LYS A 37 -2.48 -1.96 5.98
N ALA A 38 -1.41 -1.20 6.15
CA ALA A 38 -0.40 -1.00 5.11
C ALA A 38 0.33 -2.29 4.73
N ARG A 39 0.38 -3.29 5.61
CA ARG A 39 0.94 -4.61 5.29
C ARG A 39 0.19 -5.30 4.15
N GLN A 40 -1.15 -5.23 4.17
CA GLN A 40 -1.98 -5.77 3.08
C GLN A 40 -1.80 -4.95 1.81
N ALA A 41 -1.74 -3.61 1.93
CA ALA A 41 -1.49 -2.73 0.80
C ALA A 41 -0.14 -3.00 0.11
N LEU A 42 0.92 -3.25 0.89
CA LEU A 42 2.23 -3.63 0.37
C LEU A 42 2.15 -4.93 -0.44
N SER A 43 1.50 -5.96 0.13
CA SER A 43 1.33 -7.26 -0.54
C SER A 43 0.60 -7.12 -1.89
N HIS A 44 -0.52 -6.40 -1.90
CA HIS A 44 -1.27 -6.13 -3.14
C HIS A 44 -0.45 -5.33 -4.15
N TRP A 45 0.36 -4.37 -3.69
CA TRP A 45 1.19 -3.57 -4.55
C TRP A 45 2.32 -4.39 -5.19
N ILE A 46 3.00 -5.26 -4.43
CA ILE A 46 4.04 -6.17 -4.96
C ILE A 46 3.42 -7.08 -6.04
N MET A 47 2.27 -7.70 -5.76
CA MET A 47 1.57 -8.58 -6.69
C MET A 47 1.17 -7.86 -7.99
N ARG A 48 0.66 -6.62 -7.91
CA ARG A 48 0.18 -5.86 -9.07
C ARG A 48 1.31 -5.22 -9.88
N SER A 49 2.35 -4.74 -9.22
CA SER A 49 3.47 -4.05 -9.87
C SER A 49 4.46 -5.00 -10.52
N GLN A 50 4.43 -6.30 -10.15
CA GLN A 50 5.43 -7.29 -10.58
C GLN A 50 6.86 -6.80 -10.33
N THR A 51 7.04 -6.05 -9.25
CA THR A 51 8.33 -5.45 -8.91
C THR A 51 9.28 -6.50 -8.34
N GLU A 52 10.58 -6.34 -8.63
CA GLU A 52 11.63 -7.13 -7.98
C GLU A 52 12.04 -6.56 -6.61
N LYS A 53 11.47 -5.41 -6.21
CA LYS A 53 11.75 -4.76 -4.93
C LYS A 53 11.33 -5.64 -3.75
N LYS A 54 12.29 -5.99 -2.88
CA LYS A 54 12.07 -6.73 -1.62
C LYS A 54 11.88 -5.84 -0.40
N PHE A 55 10.96 -6.23 0.46
CA PHE A 55 10.64 -5.49 1.69
C PHE A 55 10.67 -6.42 2.90
N VAL A 56 11.10 -5.88 4.04
CA VAL A 56 10.98 -6.52 5.35
C VAL A 56 9.89 -5.78 6.13
N THR A 57 9.08 -6.50 6.90
CA THR A 57 8.05 -5.88 7.74
C THR A 57 8.14 -6.37 9.18
N ARG A 58 7.87 -5.48 10.14
CA ARG A 58 7.82 -5.80 11.57
C ARG A 58 6.68 -5.06 12.23
N LYS A 59 5.92 -5.77 13.07
CA LYS A 59 4.84 -5.16 13.87
C LYS A 59 5.44 -4.42 15.06
N GLU A 60 4.96 -3.21 15.29
CA GLU A 60 5.32 -2.32 16.40
C GLU A 60 4.02 -1.73 16.99
N GLY A 61 3.42 -2.46 17.94
CA GLY A 61 2.08 -2.13 18.45
C GLY A 61 1.02 -2.19 17.36
N ASP A 62 0.25 -1.12 17.18
CA ASP A 62 -0.80 -0.99 16.16
C ASP A 62 -0.28 -0.54 14.78
N LYS A 63 1.05 -0.43 14.65
CA LYS A 63 1.73 -0.02 13.44
C LYS A 63 2.59 -1.15 12.89
N VAL A 64 2.96 -1.01 11.62
CA VAL A 64 3.93 -1.86 10.95
C VAL A 64 5.05 -0.99 10.41
N ARG A 65 6.28 -1.38 10.71
CA ARG A 65 7.47 -0.82 10.09
C ARG A 65 7.83 -1.64 8.87
N ILE A 66 8.09 -0.97 7.77
CA ILE A 66 8.42 -1.57 6.47
C ILE A 66 9.77 -1.03 6.06
N TRP A 67 10.72 -1.91 5.77
CA TRP A 67 12.03 -1.57 5.24
C TRP A 67 12.12 -2.00 3.78
N ARG A 68 12.79 -1.19 2.96
CA ARG A 68 13.24 -1.57 1.63
C ARG A 68 14.62 -2.21 1.77
N PHE A 69 14.72 -3.51 1.46
CA PHE A 69 15.91 -4.31 1.76
C PHE A 69 16.79 -4.62 0.55
N GLU A 70 16.21 -4.98 -0.60
CA GLU A 70 16.97 -5.37 -1.82
C GLU A 70 16.20 -5.20 -3.11
#